data_AF-A0A2W4NUA9-F1
#
_entry.id   AF-A0A2W4NUA9-F1
#
_cell.length_a   1.000
_cell.length_b   1.000
_cell.length_c   1.000
_cell.angle_alpha   90.00
_cell.angle_beta   90.00
_cell.angle_gamma   90.00
#
_symmetry.space_group_name_H-M   'P 1'
#
loop_
_entity.id
_entity.type
_entity.pdbx_description
1 polymer ?
#
loop_
_entity_poly.entity_id
_entity_poly.type
_entity_poly.pdbx_seq_one_letter_code
_entity_poly.pdbx_strand_id
1 'polypeptide(L)'
;TFYCYTPYFSPLSPPVWLPPSEDFELNWIQETTADFENRARALQREMIDQLGHHPSVITWACHNEPTMVFTRRHNLEKRPDPALYADACAQDSTRPVFMCSGQMEDDWRRAGDVHSYYGAIWSRRYTDIYRHTFRLNTEFGFEAPAALETLRTYPPVWEALQHLEQQLDDLWAYQAALIQFQVEHLRRLRSTTSGGYIHFWLADLAPQVGCGVLDVHRVPKAGYAALQQASQPLLPMLEHDGRKPRALWILNDTPEGYPRATLHWRIFDAGGHCRLSGYRSIDIRPNEAQWAGDTAWPVAPPACERVELEIRDGDGQTLATNRYSRPFRPLSRPRGYPWKFDPKLGMKVFDKPGAPSLANQSGNAIFRQLPLAWRHELTEWALRQKLPVWLHSVAARLIDGFLN
;
A
#
# COMPACT_ATOMS: atom_id res chain seq x y z
N THR A 1 -1.30 6.70 8.14
CA THR A 1 -0.55 7.60 9.02
C THR A 1 0.90 7.62 8.58
N PHE A 2 1.28 8.70 7.91
CA PHE A 2 2.65 9.03 7.55
C PHE A 2 3.37 9.57 8.77
N TYR A 3 3.95 8.66 9.56
CA TYR A 3 4.92 9.07 10.56
C TYR A 3 6.28 9.17 9.88
N CYS A 4 6.93 10.34 9.92
CA CYS A 4 8.38 10.33 10.03
C CYS A 4 8.79 10.81 11.43
N TYR A 5 9.61 9.99 12.06
CA TYR A 5 10.38 10.39 13.22
C TYR A 5 11.45 11.37 12.77
N THR A 6 11.70 12.40 13.58
CA THR A 6 12.89 13.27 13.53
C THR A 6 14.13 12.46 13.12
N PRO A 7 14.85 12.83 12.04
CA PRO A 7 16.06 12.14 11.67
C PRO A 7 17.14 12.39 12.74
N TYR A 8 17.41 11.38 13.56
CA TYR A 8 18.70 11.30 14.24
C TYR A 8 19.73 10.90 13.19
N PHE A 9 20.39 11.88 12.58
CA PHE A 9 21.49 11.64 11.66
C PHE A 9 22.63 10.93 12.41
N SER A 10 22.84 9.64 12.15
CA SER A 10 24.06 8.94 12.54
C SER A 10 25.18 9.32 11.57
N PRO A 11 26.34 9.81 12.02
CA PRO A 11 27.42 10.31 11.15
C PRO A 11 28.21 9.21 10.41
N LEU A 12 27.73 7.95 10.37
CA LEU A 12 28.53 6.80 9.93
C LEU A 12 28.08 6.12 8.61
N SER A 13 27.14 6.69 7.85
CA SER A 13 26.72 6.12 6.56
C SER A 13 26.53 7.21 5.49
N PRO A 14 26.82 6.94 4.20
CA PRO A 14 26.52 7.89 3.12
C PRO A 14 25.01 8.18 3.09
N PRO A 15 24.59 9.42 2.74
CA PRO A 15 23.19 9.82 2.79
C PRO A 15 22.39 9.09 1.70
N VAL A 16 21.54 8.15 2.12
CA VAL A 16 20.45 7.64 1.30
C VAL A 16 19.32 8.66 1.38
N TRP A 17 19.06 9.37 0.28
CA TRP A 17 17.98 10.35 0.18
C TRP A 17 16.65 9.63 -0.08
N LEU A 18 15.90 9.37 1.00
CA LEU A 18 14.46 9.07 0.92
C LEU A 18 13.72 10.34 1.36
N PRO A 19 12.89 10.97 0.52
CA PRO A 19 12.11 12.14 0.94
C PRO A 19 10.94 11.68 1.84
N PRO A 20 10.89 12.07 3.13
CA PRO A 20 9.69 11.89 3.95
C PRO A 20 8.53 12.80 3.52
N SER A 21 7.31 12.28 3.64
CA SER A 21 6.06 13.05 3.67
C SER A 21 5.57 13.10 5.13
N GLU A 22 5.22 14.28 5.64
CA GLU A 22 4.80 14.45 7.05
C GLU A 22 3.27 14.63 7.16
N ASP A 23 2.63 13.77 7.96
CA ASP A 23 1.26 13.97 8.45
C ASP A 23 1.28 14.73 9.78
N PHE A 24 0.34 15.66 9.95
CA PHE A 24 -0.07 16.11 11.28
C PHE A 24 -0.80 14.96 12.03
N GLU A 25 -0.62 14.84 13.35
CA GLU A 25 -1.00 13.67 14.18
C GLU A 25 -2.49 13.25 14.17
N LEU A 26 -3.35 13.98 13.45
CA LEU A 26 -4.76 13.65 13.33
C LEU A 26 -4.98 12.44 12.43
N ASN A 27 -5.68 11.45 12.99
CA ASN A 27 -6.09 10.23 12.30
C ASN A 27 -7.59 10.02 12.45
N TRP A 28 -8.22 9.63 11.35
CA TRP A 28 -9.62 9.20 11.28
C TRP A 28 -10.60 10.28 11.76
N ILE A 29 -11.53 9.94 12.66
CA ILE A 29 -12.62 10.84 13.04
C ILE A 29 -12.32 11.47 14.39
N GLN A 30 -12.37 12.79 14.43
CA GLN A 30 -12.04 13.60 15.60
C GLN A 30 -13.18 14.55 15.97
N GLU A 31 -13.07 15.15 17.15
CA GLU A 31 -14.01 16.16 17.65
C GLU A 31 -14.11 17.39 16.72
N THR A 32 -15.27 18.05 16.77
CA THR A 32 -15.58 19.25 15.95
C THR A 32 -15.80 20.50 16.80
N THR A 33 -15.20 20.55 17.98
CA THR A 33 -15.29 21.73 18.85
C THR A 33 -14.30 22.81 18.39
N ALA A 34 -14.63 24.08 18.64
CA ALA A 34 -13.70 25.19 18.34
C ALA A 34 -12.41 25.08 19.15
N ASP A 35 -12.51 24.63 20.41
CA ASP A 35 -11.35 24.43 21.27
C ASP A 35 -10.42 23.35 20.72
N PHE A 36 -10.97 22.25 20.19
CA PHE A 36 -10.17 21.21 19.53
C PHE A 36 -9.46 21.76 18.29
N GLU A 37 -10.18 22.49 17.42
CA GLU A 37 -9.59 23.13 16.24
C GLU A 37 -8.46 24.10 16.61
N ASN A 38 -8.65 24.93 17.63
CA ASN A 38 -7.62 25.86 18.11
C ASN A 38 -6.37 25.13 18.62
N ARG A 39 -6.54 24.05 19.39
CA ARG A 39 -5.41 23.22 19.86
C ARG A 39 -4.69 22.54 18.69
N ALA A 40 -5.45 21.95 17.76
CA ALA A 40 -4.90 21.30 16.58
C ALA A 40 -4.07 22.28 15.73
N ARG A 41 -4.57 23.50 15.51
CA ARG A 41 -3.84 24.55 14.79
C ARG A 41 -2.55 24.95 15.51
N ALA A 42 -2.58 25.10 16.83
CA ALA A 42 -1.39 25.45 17.61
C ALA A 42 -0.29 24.37 17.46
N LEU A 43 -0.65 23.10 17.63
CA LEU A 43 0.30 21.98 17.49
C LEU A 43 0.84 21.86 16.05
N GLN A 44 0.00 22.01 15.03
CA GLN A 44 0.45 21.99 13.64
C GLN A 44 1.44 23.12 13.34
N ARG A 45 1.19 24.32 13.88
CA ARG A 45 2.09 25.46 13.73
C ARG A 45 3.45 25.18 14.36
N GLU A 46 3.47 24.65 15.57
CA GLU A 46 4.71 24.24 16.24
C GLU A 46 5.47 23.17 15.45
N MET A 47 4.77 22.19 14.86
CA MET A 47 5.37 21.17 14.00
C MET A 47 6.02 21.79 12.75
N ILE A 48 5.32 22.69 12.05
CA ILE A 48 5.85 23.36 10.86
C ILE A 48 7.04 24.25 11.22
N ASP A 49 7.00 24.96 12.35
CA ASP A 49 8.12 25.78 12.81
C ASP A 49 9.36 24.91 13.14
N GLN A 50 9.16 23.75 13.75
CA GLN A 50 10.24 22.83 14.08
C GLN A 50 10.85 22.17 12.84
N LEU A 51 10.02 21.80 11.86
CA LEU A 51 10.43 20.91 10.76
C LEU A 51 10.58 21.60 9.40
N GLY A 52 9.99 22.78 9.20
CA GLY A 52 9.93 23.48 7.90
C GLY A 52 11.28 23.91 7.34
N HIS A 53 12.33 23.94 8.17
CA HIS A 53 13.70 24.20 7.74
C HIS A 53 14.41 22.98 7.13
N HIS A 54 13.82 21.78 7.20
CA HIS A 54 14.43 20.57 6.67
C HIS A 54 14.09 20.37 5.17
N PRO A 55 15.09 20.21 4.29
CA PRO A 55 14.87 19.99 2.85
C PRO A 55 14.32 18.59 2.55
N SER A 56 14.39 17.66 3.51
CA SER A 56 13.80 16.33 3.39
C SER A 56 12.27 16.37 3.47
N VAL A 57 11.69 17.34 4.19
CA VAL A 57 10.24 17.56 4.20
C VAL A 57 9.88 18.17 2.84
N ILE A 58 9.06 17.46 2.06
CA ILE A 58 8.68 17.91 0.70
C ILE A 58 7.21 18.33 0.58
N THR A 59 6.37 17.99 1.56
CA THR A 59 4.94 18.28 1.57
C THR A 59 4.40 18.21 3.00
N TRP A 60 3.24 18.85 3.23
CA TRP A 60 2.46 18.73 4.46
C TRP A 60 1.12 18.07 4.16
N ALA A 61 0.65 17.18 5.04
CA ALA A 61 -0.72 16.69 5.04
C ALA A 61 -1.38 16.92 6.41
N CYS A 62 -2.53 17.58 6.43
CA CYS A 62 -3.15 18.04 7.68
C CYS A 62 -3.90 16.93 8.46
N HIS A 63 -4.30 15.84 7.81
CA HIS A 63 -5.13 14.81 8.45
C HIS A 63 -5.11 13.49 7.67
N ASN A 64 -4.77 12.38 8.34
CA ASN A 64 -4.88 11.05 7.77
C ASN A 64 -6.32 10.50 7.80
N GLU A 65 -6.88 10.22 6.63
CA GLU A 65 -8.19 9.57 6.43
C GLU A 65 -9.35 10.18 7.26
N PRO A 66 -9.63 11.49 7.20
CA PRO A 66 -10.73 12.14 7.94
C PRO A 66 -12.13 11.67 7.54
N THR A 67 -12.23 10.77 6.57
CA THR A 67 -13.46 10.17 6.07
C THR A 67 -13.38 8.64 6.07
N MET A 68 -12.52 8.04 6.90
CA MET A 68 -12.39 6.58 7.01
C MET A 68 -13.76 5.93 7.30
N VAL A 69 -14.62 6.65 8.01
CA VAL A 69 -16.07 6.41 8.00
C VAL A 69 -16.72 7.30 6.94
N PHE A 70 -17.05 6.75 5.77
CA PHE A 70 -17.51 7.54 4.61
C PHE A 70 -18.77 8.40 4.87
N THR A 71 -19.59 8.04 5.88
CA THR A 71 -20.75 8.81 6.31
C THR A 71 -20.43 9.97 7.25
N ARG A 72 -19.18 10.07 7.73
CA ARG A 72 -18.72 11.13 8.63
C ARG A 72 -17.65 11.94 7.92
N ARG A 73 -18.08 13.08 7.35
CA ARG A 73 -17.20 13.99 6.58
C ARG A 73 -17.02 15.34 7.25
N HIS A 74 -17.49 15.49 8.49
CA HIS A 74 -17.47 16.76 9.22
C HIS A 74 -16.05 17.28 9.46
N ASN A 75 -15.05 16.39 9.64
CA ASN A 75 -13.66 16.83 9.81
C ASN A 75 -13.14 17.53 8.57
N LEU A 76 -13.32 16.88 7.42
CA LEU A 76 -12.89 17.38 6.12
C LEU A 76 -13.70 18.60 5.63
N GLU A 77 -15.02 18.59 5.81
CA GLU A 77 -15.91 19.58 5.19
C GLU A 77 -16.21 20.79 6.09
N LYS A 78 -16.04 20.65 7.41
CA LYS A 78 -16.34 21.72 8.37
C LYS A 78 -15.13 22.06 9.21
N ARG A 79 -14.62 21.10 10.00
CA ARG A 79 -13.51 21.34 10.93
C ARG A 79 -12.93 20.07 11.57
N PRO A 80 -11.60 20.00 11.79
CA PRO A 80 -10.66 21.13 11.75
C PRO A 80 -9.98 21.37 10.39
N ASP A 81 -10.14 20.46 9.43
CA ASP A 81 -9.25 20.34 8.27
C ASP A 81 -9.18 21.60 7.38
N PRO A 82 -10.29 22.32 7.09
CA PRO A 82 -10.21 23.55 6.31
C PRO A 82 -9.37 24.65 6.97
N ALA A 83 -9.43 24.75 8.30
CA ALA A 83 -8.66 25.75 9.06
C ALA A 83 -7.19 25.35 9.17
N LEU A 84 -6.91 24.05 9.38
CA LEU A 84 -5.55 23.50 9.38
C LEU A 84 -4.85 23.71 8.03
N TYR A 85 -5.56 23.41 6.94
CA TYR A 85 -5.07 23.61 5.58
C TYR A 85 -4.74 25.08 5.30
N ALA A 86 -5.65 26.00 5.62
CA ALA A 86 -5.44 27.43 5.43
C ALA A 86 -4.22 27.94 6.23
N ASP A 87 -4.06 27.47 7.47
CA ASP A 87 -2.93 27.84 8.33
C ASP A 87 -1.59 27.32 7.80
N ALA A 88 -1.54 26.05 7.37
CA ALA A 88 -0.32 25.44 6.82
C ALA A 88 0.12 26.17 5.54
N CYS A 89 -0.81 26.44 4.61
CA CYS A 89 -0.54 27.19 3.38
C CYS A 89 0.01 28.61 3.67
N ALA A 90 -0.48 29.26 4.73
CA ALA A 90 -0.02 30.59 5.13
C ALA A 90 1.35 30.57 5.81
N GLN A 91 1.66 29.51 6.56
CA GLN A 91 2.90 29.39 7.32
C GLN A 91 4.08 28.91 6.47
N ASP A 92 3.87 27.93 5.60
CA ASP A 92 4.90 27.42 4.68
C ASP A 92 4.44 27.49 3.22
N SER A 93 4.76 28.62 2.58
CA SER A 93 4.50 28.83 1.15
C SER A 93 5.49 28.13 0.21
N THR A 94 6.52 27.44 0.74
CA THR A 94 7.59 26.84 -0.08
C THR A 94 7.28 25.40 -0.52
N ARG A 95 6.22 24.79 0.02
CA ARG A 95 5.85 23.39 -0.20
C ARG A 95 4.37 23.22 -0.50
N PRO A 96 3.98 22.15 -1.22
CA PRO A 96 2.59 21.74 -1.31
C PRO A 96 2.02 21.37 0.07
N VAL A 97 0.72 21.64 0.24
CA VAL A 97 -0.06 21.23 1.40
C VAL A 97 -1.26 20.44 0.90
N PHE A 98 -1.56 19.31 1.53
CA PHE A 98 -2.78 18.54 1.35
C PHE A 98 -3.67 18.69 2.57
N MET A 99 -4.97 18.92 2.34
CA MET A 99 -5.95 19.05 3.42
C MET A 99 -6.11 17.73 4.19
N CYS A 100 -5.92 16.61 3.49
CA CYS A 100 -5.92 15.28 4.10
C CYS A 100 -5.15 14.30 3.23
N SER A 101 -4.95 13.09 3.73
CA SER A 101 -4.46 11.92 3.00
C SER A 101 -5.54 10.83 2.96
N GLY A 102 -5.58 10.03 1.90
CA GLY A 102 -6.41 8.82 1.80
C GLY A 102 -7.87 9.05 1.42
N GLN A 103 -8.18 10.02 0.54
CA GLN A 103 -9.53 10.12 -0.04
C GLN A 103 -9.69 9.25 -1.29
N MET A 104 -10.87 9.37 -1.90
CA MET A 104 -11.16 8.81 -3.22
C MET A 104 -10.41 9.57 -4.31
N GLU A 105 -10.01 8.87 -5.37
CA GLU A 105 -9.32 9.47 -6.54
C GLU A 105 -10.07 10.67 -7.14
N ASP A 106 -11.42 10.69 -7.11
CA ASP A 106 -12.20 11.81 -7.64
C ASP A 106 -12.12 13.09 -6.77
N ASP A 107 -11.64 13.00 -5.53
CA ASP A 107 -11.44 14.11 -4.58
C ASP A 107 -9.95 14.47 -4.39
N TRP A 108 -9.09 14.06 -5.35
CA TRP A 108 -7.63 14.23 -5.29
C TRP A 108 -7.18 15.68 -5.04
N ARG A 109 -8.00 16.69 -5.38
CA ARG A 109 -7.66 18.10 -5.12
C ARG A 109 -7.60 18.45 -3.63
N ARG A 110 -8.34 17.72 -2.79
CA ARG A 110 -8.30 17.88 -1.32
C ARG A 110 -7.32 16.90 -0.67
N ALA A 111 -7.19 15.69 -1.21
CA ALA A 111 -6.40 14.63 -0.58
C ALA A 111 -4.99 14.44 -1.11
N GLY A 112 -4.68 14.91 -2.32
CA GLY A 112 -3.41 14.63 -2.97
C GLY A 112 -3.21 13.17 -3.42
N ASP A 113 -3.93 12.21 -2.83
CA ASP A 113 -3.63 10.78 -2.93
C ASP A 113 -4.83 9.83 -2.70
N VAL A 114 -4.54 8.52 -2.70
CA VAL A 114 -5.44 7.40 -2.37
C VAL A 114 -4.72 6.41 -1.44
N HIS A 115 -5.49 5.77 -0.55
CA HIS A 115 -5.05 4.63 0.26
C HIS A 115 -5.69 3.35 -0.24
N SER A 116 -4.99 2.55 -1.06
CA SER A 116 -5.56 1.38 -1.71
C SER A 116 -5.26 0.07 -0.95
N TYR A 117 -6.28 -0.58 -0.40
CA TYR A 117 -6.12 -1.86 0.31
C TYR A 117 -6.68 -3.07 -0.48
N TYR A 118 -6.42 -3.12 -1.79
CA TYR A 118 -6.80 -4.26 -2.65
C TYR A 118 -6.04 -5.52 -2.25
N GLY A 119 -6.74 -6.66 -2.18
CA GLY A 119 -6.19 -7.91 -1.64
C GLY A 119 -6.06 -7.95 -0.13
N ALA A 120 -6.30 -6.84 0.56
CA ALA A 120 -6.44 -6.78 2.01
C ALA A 120 -7.92 -6.54 2.37
N ILE A 121 -8.28 -5.34 2.84
CA ILE A 121 -9.63 -5.03 3.32
C ILE A 121 -10.63 -4.69 2.19
N TRP A 122 -10.20 -4.27 1.00
CA TRP A 122 -11.11 -3.83 -0.06
C TRP A 122 -11.54 -4.95 -1.02
N SER A 123 -10.64 -5.90 -1.30
CA SER A 123 -10.92 -6.97 -2.26
C SER A 123 -10.31 -8.30 -1.87
N ARG A 124 -10.79 -9.37 -2.52
CA ARG A 124 -10.27 -10.73 -2.33
C ARG A 124 -8.95 -10.98 -3.05
N ARG A 125 -8.67 -10.28 -4.15
CA ARG A 125 -7.46 -10.47 -4.94
C ARG A 125 -6.65 -9.19 -4.95
N TYR A 126 -5.38 -9.27 -4.61
CA TYR A 126 -4.48 -8.13 -4.73
C TYR A 126 -4.33 -7.64 -6.18
N THR A 127 -4.59 -8.50 -7.16
CA THR A 127 -4.56 -8.14 -8.59
C THR A 127 -5.77 -7.33 -9.05
N ASP A 128 -6.81 -7.18 -8.21
CA ASP A 128 -7.98 -6.37 -8.57
C ASP A 128 -7.62 -4.90 -8.79
N ILE A 129 -6.55 -4.40 -8.16
CA ILE A 129 -5.98 -3.06 -8.37
C ILE A 129 -5.64 -2.78 -9.84
N TYR A 130 -5.39 -3.82 -10.65
CA TYR A 130 -5.01 -3.68 -12.06
C TYR A 130 -6.02 -2.87 -12.88
N ARG A 131 -7.29 -2.86 -12.47
CA ARG A 131 -8.38 -2.11 -13.12
C ARG A 131 -8.44 -0.64 -12.69
N HIS A 132 -7.50 -0.20 -11.88
CA HIS A 132 -7.51 1.10 -11.24
C HIS A 132 -6.20 1.83 -11.53
N THR A 133 -6.33 3.14 -11.68
CA THR A 133 -5.25 4.07 -11.87
C THR A 133 -5.38 5.15 -10.81
N PHE A 134 -4.27 5.48 -10.15
CA PHE A 134 -4.22 6.48 -9.10
C PHE A 134 -3.17 7.53 -9.43
N ARG A 135 -3.41 8.78 -9.03
CA ARG A 135 -2.41 9.85 -9.14
C ARG A 135 -1.25 9.68 -8.18
N LEU A 136 -1.54 9.26 -6.97
CA LEU A 136 -0.55 8.95 -5.95
C LEU A 136 -1.19 7.96 -4.99
N ASN A 137 -0.52 6.84 -4.72
CA ASN A 137 -1.04 5.82 -3.80
C ASN A 137 -0.12 5.69 -2.60
N THR A 138 -0.47 6.34 -1.52
CA THR A 138 0.42 6.55 -0.37
C THR A 138 0.20 5.51 0.72
N GLU A 139 -0.87 4.72 0.66
CA GLU A 139 -1.00 3.56 1.53
C GLU A 139 -1.52 2.36 0.77
N PHE A 140 -0.81 1.26 0.93
CA PHE A 140 -1.25 -0.08 0.56
C PHE A 140 -0.41 -1.08 1.35
N GLY A 141 -0.96 -2.26 1.57
CA GLY A 141 -0.24 -3.29 2.29
C GLY A 141 -1.15 -4.43 2.74
N PHE A 142 -0.54 -5.33 3.50
CA PHE A 142 -1.22 -6.46 4.11
C PHE A 142 -0.57 -6.77 5.45
N GLU A 143 -1.40 -6.97 6.46
CA GLU A 143 -0.92 -7.30 7.80
C GLU A 143 -0.44 -8.76 7.84
N ALA A 144 0.79 -8.97 8.27
CA ALA A 144 1.38 -10.29 8.45
C ALA A 144 1.97 -10.42 9.88
N PRO A 145 1.96 -11.62 10.49
CA PRO A 145 2.59 -11.84 11.78
C PRO A 145 4.09 -11.50 11.78
N ALA A 146 4.60 -11.07 12.94
CA ALA A 146 6.04 -10.94 13.20
C ALA A 146 6.77 -12.29 13.08
N ALA A 147 8.11 -12.26 13.07
CA ALA A 147 8.93 -13.47 13.01
C ALA A 147 8.66 -14.39 14.20
N LEU A 148 8.81 -15.70 14.02
CA LEU A 148 8.54 -16.69 15.07
C LEU A 148 9.39 -16.44 16.33
N GLU A 149 10.65 -16.05 16.15
CA GLU A 149 11.55 -15.66 17.23
C GLU A 149 11.03 -14.45 18.01
N THR A 150 10.52 -13.44 17.31
CA THR A 150 9.87 -12.27 17.91
C THR A 150 8.59 -12.65 18.63
N LEU A 151 7.70 -13.45 18.03
CA LEU A 151 6.44 -13.82 18.66
C LEU A 151 6.65 -14.56 19.98
N ARG A 152 7.63 -15.48 20.03
CA ARG A 152 7.90 -16.33 21.20
C ARG A 152 8.47 -15.56 22.40
N THR A 153 9.03 -14.36 22.21
CA THR A 153 9.47 -13.52 23.33
C THR A 153 8.31 -12.82 24.06
N TYR A 154 7.09 -12.83 23.49
CA TYR A 154 5.90 -12.21 24.06
C TYR A 154 4.77 -13.24 24.29
N PRO A 155 4.71 -13.88 25.47
CA PRO A 155 3.83 -15.03 25.71
C PRO A 155 2.33 -14.81 25.40
N PRO A 156 1.69 -13.68 25.75
CA PRO A 156 0.29 -13.45 25.39
C PRO A 156 0.04 -13.38 23.88
N VAL A 157 1.00 -12.84 23.12
CA VAL A 157 0.91 -12.75 21.67
C VAL A 157 1.17 -14.12 21.04
N TRP A 158 2.17 -14.86 21.53
CA TRP A 158 2.43 -16.22 21.09
C TRP A 158 1.23 -17.13 21.32
N GLU A 159 0.63 -17.12 22.51
CA GLU A 159 -0.58 -17.90 22.81
C GLU A 159 -1.71 -17.55 21.82
N ALA A 160 -1.82 -16.27 21.45
CA ALA A 160 -2.85 -15.82 20.55
C ALA A 160 -2.62 -16.21 19.07
N LEU A 161 -1.37 -16.41 18.64
CA LEU A 161 -0.97 -16.62 17.24
C LEU A 161 -0.30 -17.97 16.95
N GLN A 162 -0.02 -18.81 17.95
CA GLN A 162 0.70 -20.09 17.77
C GLN A 162 0.04 -21.04 16.76
N HIS A 163 -1.27 -20.93 16.53
CA HIS A 163 -1.98 -21.70 15.49
C HIS A 163 -1.54 -21.34 14.06
N LEU A 164 -0.83 -20.23 13.88
CA LEU A 164 -0.29 -19.77 12.60
C LEU A 164 1.16 -20.21 12.36
N GLU A 165 1.80 -20.90 13.31
CA GLU A 165 3.22 -21.28 13.20
C GLU A 165 3.55 -21.96 11.86
N GLN A 166 2.70 -22.89 11.43
CA GLN A 166 2.86 -23.62 10.16
C GLN A 166 2.42 -22.84 8.92
N GLN A 167 1.90 -21.62 9.08
CA GLN A 167 1.37 -20.77 8.02
C GLN A 167 2.15 -19.46 7.86
N LEU A 168 3.18 -19.20 8.67
CA LEU A 168 3.94 -17.96 8.63
C LEU A 168 4.52 -17.68 7.24
N ASP A 169 5.17 -18.68 6.63
CA ASP A 169 5.76 -18.56 5.30
C ASP A 169 4.72 -18.25 4.22
N ASP A 170 3.53 -18.85 4.29
CA ASP A 170 2.44 -18.59 3.35
C ASP A 170 1.87 -17.18 3.51
N LEU A 171 1.73 -16.69 4.75
CA LEU A 171 1.28 -15.32 5.04
C LEU A 171 2.30 -14.28 4.56
N TRP A 172 3.59 -14.55 4.78
CA TRP A 172 4.67 -13.71 4.29
C TRP A 172 4.78 -13.76 2.76
N ALA A 173 4.60 -14.92 2.14
CA ALA A 173 4.56 -15.06 0.69
C ALA A 173 3.38 -14.29 0.06
N TYR A 174 2.22 -14.26 0.73
CA TYR A 174 1.10 -13.42 0.30
C TYR A 174 1.44 -11.92 0.39
N GLN A 175 2.03 -11.46 1.50
CA GLN A 175 2.49 -10.08 1.66
C GLN A 175 3.48 -9.70 0.55
N ALA A 176 4.48 -10.53 0.31
CA ALA A 176 5.49 -10.34 -0.73
C ALA A 176 4.88 -10.25 -2.14
N ALA A 177 3.99 -11.19 -2.49
CA ALA A 177 3.35 -11.21 -3.81
C ALA A 177 2.45 -9.99 -4.04
N LEU A 178 1.72 -9.55 -2.99
CA LEU A 178 0.92 -8.33 -3.05
C LEU A 178 1.80 -7.11 -3.28
N ILE A 179 2.88 -6.95 -2.50
CA ILE A 179 3.79 -5.80 -2.59
C ILE A 179 4.42 -5.73 -3.99
N GLN A 180 4.99 -6.84 -4.47
CA GLN A 180 5.60 -6.89 -5.79
C GLN A 180 4.60 -6.46 -6.88
N PHE A 181 3.40 -7.05 -6.88
CA PHE A 181 2.38 -6.74 -7.88
C PHE A 181 1.96 -5.27 -7.85
N GLN A 182 1.70 -4.73 -6.65
CA GLN A 182 1.16 -3.37 -6.51
C GLN A 182 2.21 -2.30 -6.80
N VAL A 183 3.43 -2.47 -6.30
CA VAL A 183 4.54 -1.54 -6.59
C VAL A 183 4.82 -1.51 -8.09
N GLU A 184 4.96 -2.67 -8.75
CA GLU A 184 5.21 -2.71 -10.20
C GLU A 184 4.04 -2.13 -11.01
N HIS A 185 2.78 -2.38 -10.60
CA HIS A 185 1.61 -1.78 -11.24
C HIS A 185 1.64 -0.25 -11.15
N LEU A 186 1.88 0.30 -9.95
CA LEU A 186 1.89 1.75 -9.71
C LEU A 186 3.07 2.44 -10.42
N ARG A 187 4.26 1.82 -10.42
CA ARG A 187 5.44 2.37 -11.12
C ARG A 187 5.29 2.32 -12.63
N ARG A 188 4.67 1.26 -13.19
CA ARG A 188 4.33 1.21 -14.62
C ARG A 188 3.37 2.34 -15.03
N LEU A 189 2.38 2.65 -14.19
CA LEU A 189 1.41 3.72 -14.42
C LEU A 189 2.02 5.13 -14.38
N ARG A 190 3.31 5.27 -14.04
CA ARG A 190 4.07 6.51 -14.23
C ARG A 190 4.01 7.04 -15.66
N SER A 191 3.94 6.13 -16.63
CA SER A 191 3.78 6.47 -18.05
C SER A 191 2.48 7.19 -18.40
N THR A 192 1.48 7.19 -17.51
CA THR A 192 0.15 7.74 -17.77
C THR A 192 -0.34 8.71 -16.70
N THR A 193 -0.30 8.35 -15.42
CA THR A 193 -0.92 9.17 -14.37
C THR A 193 -0.31 9.07 -12.97
N SER A 194 0.44 8.02 -12.64
CA SER A 194 0.90 7.76 -11.27
C SER A 194 2.20 8.51 -10.95
N GLY A 195 2.18 9.34 -9.92
CA GLY A 195 3.34 10.07 -9.39
C GLY A 195 4.20 9.25 -8.44
N GLY A 196 3.75 8.08 -8.00
CA GLY A 196 4.52 7.22 -7.12
C GLY A 196 3.66 6.38 -6.17
N TYR A 197 4.33 5.79 -5.19
CA TYR A 197 3.69 5.02 -4.13
C TYR A 197 4.40 5.24 -2.79
N ILE A 198 3.67 5.04 -1.68
CA ILE A 198 4.24 4.87 -0.35
C ILE A 198 3.67 3.58 0.24
N HIS A 199 4.53 2.70 0.73
CA HIS A 199 4.14 1.39 1.26
C HIS A 199 3.81 1.49 2.75
N PHE A 200 2.63 0.97 3.13
CA PHE A 200 2.19 0.90 4.53
C PHE A 200 2.46 -0.50 5.08
N TRP A 201 3.40 -0.74 6.01
CA TRP A 201 4.39 0.15 6.65
C TRP A 201 5.81 -0.42 6.50
N LEU A 202 6.83 0.41 6.75
CA LEU A 202 8.22 -0.08 6.75
C LEU A 202 8.48 -1.03 7.93
N ALA A 203 8.08 -0.66 9.13
CA ALA A 203 8.38 -1.44 10.33
C ALA A 203 7.24 -1.43 11.35
N ASP A 204 7.01 -2.57 12.01
CA ASP A 204 5.97 -2.69 13.03
C ASP A 204 6.35 -1.96 14.34
N LEU A 205 5.32 -1.52 15.05
CA LEU A 205 5.42 -0.85 16.35
C LEU A 205 5.12 -1.78 17.53
N ALA A 206 4.62 -2.98 17.27
CA ALA A 206 4.24 -3.96 18.27
C ALA A 206 4.65 -5.38 17.84
N PRO A 207 4.93 -6.29 18.78
CA PRO A 207 5.44 -7.64 18.52
C PRO A 207 4.36 -8.62 18.03
N GLN A 208 3.51 -8.20 17.11
CA GLN A 208 2.28 -8.92 16.75
C GLN A 208 2.04 -8.94 15.23
N VAL A 209 0.78 -9.08 14.80
CA VAL A 209 0.38 -8.89 13.41
C VAL A 209 0.36 -7.41 13.06
N GLY A 210 1.06 -7.03 12.00
CA GLY A 210 1.13 -5.65 11.52
C GLY A 210 1.51 -5.55 10.05
N CYS A 211 1.34 -4.37 9.46
CA CYS A 211 1.63 -4.09 8.05
C CYS A 211 3.12 -3.88 7.75
N GLY A 212 3.98 -3.86 8.77
CA GLY A 212 5.42 -3.72 8.61
C GLY A 212 6.00 -4.83 7.74
N VAL A 213 6.93 -4.47 6.85
CA VAL A 213 7.82 -5.44 6.19
C VAL A 213 9.01 -5.83 7.07
N LEU A 214 9.30 -5.01 8.08
CA LEU A 214 10.17 -5.34 9.21
C LEU A 214 9.29 -5.49 10.46
N ASP A 215 9.55 -6.49 11.31
CA ASP A 215 8.85 -6.58 12.59
C ASP A 215 9.41 -5.58 13.64
N VAL A 216 8.90 -5.64 14.87
CA VAL A 216 9.30 -4.72 15.95
C VAL A 216 10.79 -4.84 16.33
N HIS A 217 11.40 -6.00 16.09
CA HIS A 217 12.83 -6.24 16.31
C HIS A 217 13.66 -5.99 15.04
N ARG A 218 13.02 -5.46 13.99
CA ARG A 218 13.60 -5.19 12.66
C ARG A 218 14.00 -6.47 11.92
N VAL A 219 13.42 -7.61 12.30
CA VAL A 219 13.60 -8.86 11.54
C VAL A 219 12.81 -8.73 10.24
N PRO A 220 13.43 -8.93 9.07
CA PRO A 220 12.76 -8.78 7.80
C PRO A 220 11.78 -9.92 7.55
N LYS A 221 10.54 -9.57 7.21
CA LYS A 221 9.55 -10.47 6.62
C LYS A 221 9.82 -10.61 5.11
N ALA A 222 9.19 -11.59 4.45
CA ALA A 222 9.36 -11.75 3.00
C ALA A 222 8.93 -10.51 2.19
N GLY A 223 8.02 -9.69 2.72
CA GLY A 223 7.63 -8.41 2.13
C GLY A 223 8.78 -7.41 1.97
N TYR A 224 9.82 -7.47 2.82
CA TYR A 224 10.96 -6.54 2.75
C TYR A 224 11.77 -6.77 1.48
N ALA A 225 12.11 -8.02 1.18
CA ALA A 225 12.82 -8.37 -0.05
C ALA A 225 11.98 -8.08 -1.30
N ALA A 226 10.66 -8.33 -1.24
CA ALA A 226 9.75 -8.00 -2.34
C ALA A 226 9.66 -6.49 -2.60
N LEU A 227 9.59 -5.68 -1.54
CA LEU A 227 9.63 -4.22 -1.64
C LEU A 227 10.96 -3.77 -2.25
N GLN A 228 12.10 -4.21 -1.70
CA GLN A 228 13.43 -3.88 -2.22
C GLN A 228 13.56 -4.22 -3.71
N GLN A 229 13.14 -5.41 -4.11
CA GLN A 229 13.18 -5.88 -5.50
C GLN A 229 12.28 -5.02 -6.41
N ALA A 230 11.03 -4.76 -6.00
CA ALA A 230 10.09 -3.99 -6.79
C ALA A 230 10.41 -2.48 -6.80
N SER A 231 11.27 -2.01 -5.89
CA SER A 231 11.73 -0.61 -5.77
C SER A 231 13.10 -0.35 -6.40
N GLN A 232 13.70 -1.32 -7.11
CA GLN A 232 15.00 -1.11 -7.79
C GLN A 232 14.97 0.10 -8.73
N PRO A 233 16.04 0.91 -8.82
CA PRO A 233 16.07 2.10 -9.70
C PRO A 233 15.86 1.77 -11.18
N LEU A 234 16.44 0.67 -11.65
CA LEU A 234 16.21 0.09 -12.97
C LEU A 234 15.52 -1.27 -12.80
N LEU A 235 14.38 -1.48 -13.46
CA LEU A 235 13.55 -2.67 -13.25
C LEU A 235 12.91 -3.16 -14.56
N PRO A 236 13.19 -4.40 -15.00
CA PRO A 236 12.35 -5.07 -15.98
C PRO A 236 11.06 -5.58 -15.32
N MET A 237 9.91 -5.35 -15.94
CA MET A 237 8.61 -5.72 -15.40
C MET A 237 7.78 -6.54 -16.39
N LEU A 238 7.05 -7.51 -15.87
CA LEU A 238 5.98 -8.21 -16.56
C LEU A 238 4.65 -7.57 -16.18
N GLU A 239 3.97 -6.96 -17.14
CA GLU A 239 2.58 -6.57 -16.95
C GLU A 239 1.68 -7.81 -17.03
N HIS A 240 0.86 -8.04 -16.01
CA HIS A 240 -0.15 -9.09 -16.00
C HIS A 240 -1.36 -8.71 -15.13
N ASP A 241 -2.51 -9.34 -15.38
CA ASP A 241 -3.75 -9.13 -14.59
C ASP A 241 -3.99 -10.24 -13.56
N GLY A 242 -2.95 -11.03 -13.27
CA GLY A 242 -3.03 -12.25 -12.46
C GLY A 242 -3.62 -13.46 -13.19
N ARG A 243 -4.01 -13.34 -14.47
CA ARG A 243 -4.55 -14.46 -15.26
C ARG A 243 -3.79 -14.70 -16.55
N LYS A 244 -3.25 -13.64 -17.16
CA LYS A 244 -2.45 -13.73 -18.37
C LYS A 244 -1.46 -12.56 -18.46
N PRO A 245 -0.36 -12.72 -19.20
CA PRO A 245 0.56 -11.63 -19.45
C PRO A 245 -0.07 -10.62 -20.41
N ARG A 246 0.41 -9.38 -20.35
CA ARG A 246 -0.09 -8.25 -21.14
C ARG A 246 1.01 -7.58 -21.95
N ALA A 247 2.13 -7.27 -21.31
CA ALA A 247 3.28 -6.65 -21.95
C ALA A 247 4.55 -6.82 -21.08
N LEU A 248 5.71 -6.55 -21.68
CA LEU A 248 6.96 -6.32 -20.99
C LEU A 248 7.20 -4.82 -20.88
N TRP A 249 7.74 -4.39 -19.76
CA TRP A 249 8.07 -3.00 -19.47
C TRP A 249 9.48 -2.89 -18.89
N ILE A 250 10.08 -1.72 -19.05
CA ILE A 250 11.29 -1.31 -18.35
C ILE A 250 10.99 -0.01 -17.64
N LEU A 251 11.35 0.06 -16.38
CA LEU A 251 11.34 1.30 -15.62
C LEU A 251 12.78 1.70 -15.32
N ASN A 252 13.08 2.97 -15.55
CA ASN A 252 14.34 3.58 -15.20
C ASN A 252 14.08 4.87 -14.42
N ASP A 253 14.34 4.86 -13.12
CA ASP A 253 14.22 6.05 -12.26
C ASP A 253 15.56 6.79 -12.13
N THR A 254 16.61 6.37 -12.83
CA THR A 254 17.93 7.03 -12.80
C THR A 254 18.01 8.15 -13.85
N PRO A 255 18.93 9.12 -13.67
CA PRO A 255 19.17 10.17 -14.67
C PRO A 255 19.96 9.68 -15.89
N GLU A 256 20.52 8.47 -15.85
CA GLU A 256 21.28 7.87 -16.95
C GLU A 256 20.38 7.08 -17.91
N GLY A 257 20.67 7.17 -19.22
CA GLY A 257 20.11 6.26 -20.22
C GLY A 257 21.05 5.11 -20.53
N TYR A 258 20.50 3.97 -20.96
CA TYR A 258 21.27 2.78 -21.33
C TYR A 258 21.07 2.46 -22.83
N PRO A 259 21.91 3.02 -23.71
CA PRO A 259 21.82 2.74 -25.15
C PRO A 259 22.29 1.33 -25.46
N ARG A 260 21.72 0.72 -26.50
CA ARG A 260 22.02 -0.66 -26.96
C ARG A 260 21.79 -1.72 -25.89
N ALA A 261 20.99 -1.44 -24.87
CA ALA A 261 20.62 -2.43 -23.86
C ALA A 261 19.75 -3.53 -24.48
N THR A 262 19.69 -4.67 -23.80
CA THR A 262 18.85 -5.80 -24.20
C THR A 262 18.00 -6.27 -23.02
N LEU A 263 16.70 -6.49 -23.28
CA LEU A 263 15.79 -7.14 -22.34
C LEU A 263 15.68 -8.61 -22.71
N HIS A 264 15.97 -9.51 -21.78
CA HIS A 264 15.87 -10.96 -21.91
C HIS A 264 14.72 -11.48 -21.04
N TRP A 265 14.00 -12.48 -21.54
CA TRP A 265 12.96 -13.18 -20.78
C TRP A 265 13.11 -14.69 -20.90
N ARG A 266 12.79 -15.41 -19.82
CA ARG A 266 12.73 -16.87 -19.77
C ARG A 266 11.47 -17.30 -19.03
N ILE A 267 10.77 -18.29 -19.57
CA ILE A 267 9.52 -18.83 -19.03
C ILE A 267 9.71 -20.30 -18.74
N PHE A 268 9.40 -20.69 -17.51
CA PHE A 268 9.59 -22.05 -17.02
C PHE A 268 8.26 -22.71 -16.65
N ASP A 269 8.18 -24.00 -16.87
CA ASP A 269 7.07 -24.84 -16.39
C ASP A 269 7.30 -25.38 -14.96
N ALA A 270 6.34 -26.16 -14.47
CA ALA A 270 6.40 -26.76 -13.13
C ALA A 270 7.54 -27.77 -12.94
N GLY A 271 8.06 -28.35 -14.04
CA GLY A 271 9.24 -29.21 -14.01
C GLY A 271 10.56 -28.44 -14.02
N GLY A 272 10.52 -27.10 -14.08
CA GLY A 272 11.70 -26.25 -14.18
C GLY A 272 12.29 -26.17 -15.59
N HIS A 273 11.60 -26.68 -16.61
CA HIS A 273 12.07 -26.62 -18.00
C HIS A 273 11.76 -25.25 -18.61
N CYS A 274 12.75 -24.64 -19.26
CA CYS A 274 12.55 -23.41 -20.03
C CYS A 274 11.73 -23.71 -21.28
N ARG A 275 10.47 -23.24 -21.30
CA ARG A 275 9.53 -23.42 -22.42
C ARG A 275 9.66 -22.35 -23.48
N LEU A 276 10.07 -21.15 -23.09
CA LEU A 276 10.30 -20.03 -23.98
C LEU A 276 11.43 -19.18 -23.43
N SER A 277 12.30 -18.74 -24.32
CA SER A 277 13.24 -17.66 -24.03
C SER A 277 13.31 -16.73 -25.23
N GLY A 278 13.68 -15.49 -24.99
CA GLY A 278 13.86 -14.50 -26.03
C GLY A 278 14.54 -13.26 -25.50
N TYR A 279 14.91 -12.38 -26.41
CA TYR A 279 15.46 -11.08 -26.07
C TYR A 279 14.98 -10.02 -27.07
N ARG A 280 15.11 -8.76 -26.66
CA ARG A 280 14.84 -7.59 -27.51
C ARG A 280 15.85 -6.50 -27.22
N SER A 281 16.43 -5.93 -28.27
CA SER A 281 17.23 -4.71 -28.17
C SER A 281 16.34 -3.49 -27.92
N ILE A 282 16.73 -2.63 -26.98
CA ILE A 282 15.98 -1.46 -26.58
C ILE A 282 16.92 -0.41 -26.00
N ASP A 283 16.79 0.83 -26.45
CA ASP A 283 17.42 1.96 -25.78
C ASP A 283 16.55 2.36 -24.58
N ILE A 284 17.12 2.26 -23.37
CA ILE A 284 16.40 2.59 -22.13
C ILE A 284 16.63 4.06 -21.83
N ARG A 285 15.55 4.84 -21.81
CA ARG A 285 15.61 6.28 -21.54
C ARG A 285 15.74 6.58 -20.04
N PRO A 286 16.38 7.69 -19.65
CA PRO A 286 16.45 8.11 -18.25
C PRO A 286 15.06 8.54 -17.75
N ASN A 287 14.79 8.25 -16.47
CA ASN A 287 13.62 8.72 -15.75
C ASN A 287 12.25 8.41 -16.43
N GLU A 288 12.08 7.21 -16.98
CA GLU A 288 10.93 6.81 -17.79
C GLU A 288 10.44 5.38 -17.49
N ALA A 289 9.12 5.18 -17.57
CA ALA A 289 8.50 3.86 -17.68
C ALA A 289 8.17 3.56 -19.15
N GLN A 290 8.94 2.67 -19.77
CA GLN A 290 8.93 2.40 -21.19
C GLN A 290 8.34 1.02 -21.50
N TRP A 291 7.41 0.98 -22.45
CA TRP A 291 6.91 -0.28 -23.00
C TRP A 291 8.02 -0.98 -23.79
N ALA A 292 8.23 -2.27 -23.52
CA ALA A 292 9.35 -3.05 -24.04
C ALA A 292 8.92 -4.22 -24.93
N GLY A 293 7.64 -4.57 -25.01
CA GLY A 293 7.16 -5.57 -25.96
C GLY A 293 5.87 -6.26 -25.58
N ASP A 294 5.25 -6.93 -26.54
CA ASP A 294 4.08 -7.77 -26.31
C ASP A 294 4.45 -9.12 -25.71
N THR A 295 3.48 -9.74 -25.06
CA THR A 295 3.62 -11.05 -24.43
C THR A 295 2.67 -12.07 -25.05
N ALA A 296 2.60 -12.10 -26.39
CA ALA A 296 1.86 -13.12 -27.15
C ALA A 296 2.61 -14.46 -27.13
N TRP A 297 2.91 -14.96 -25.94
CA TRP A 297 3.71 -16.15 -25.73
C TRP A 297 2.90 -17.42 -26.02
N PRO A 298 3.47 -18.42 -26.72
CA PRO A 298 2.82 -19.70 -26.97
C PRO A 298 2.83 -20.62 -25.73
N VAL A 299 2.74 -20.04 -24.53
CA VAL A 299 2.71 -20.76 -23.25
C VAL A 299 1.37 -20.46 -22.59
N ALA A 300 0.58 -21.49 -22.33
CA ALA A 300 -0.69 -21.35 -21.63
C ALA A 300 -0.43 -20.73 -20.23
N PRO A 301 -1.14 -19.66 -19.82
CA PRO A 301 -0.87 -19.01 -18.54
C PRO A 301 -0.87 -19.94 -17.32
N PRO A 302 -1.79 -20.92 -17.19
CA PRO A 302 -1.75 -21.87 -16.07
C PRO A 302 -0.53 -22.81 -16.08
N ALA A 303 0.16 -22.99 -17.21
CA ALA A 303 1.36 -23.81 -17.32
C ALA A 303 2.65 -23.05 -16.97
N CYS A 304 2.57 -21.72 -16.80
CA CYS A 304 3.70 -20.90 -16.39
C CYS A 304 3.92 -21.01 -14.88
N GLU A 305 5.06 -21.57 -14.50
CA GLU A 305 5.49 -21.66 -13.10
C GLU A 305 6.39 -20.50 -12.70
N ARG A 306 7.26 -20.05 -13.61
CA ARG A 306 8.19 -18.96 -13.33
C ARG A 306 8.48 -18.14 -14.58
N VAL A 307 8.58 -16.83 -14.40
CA VAL A 307 9.12 -15.91 -15.40
C VAL A 307 10.36 -15.25 -14.81
N GLU A 308 11.43 -15.17 -15.59
CA GLU A 308 12.65 -14.44 -15.24
C GLU A 308 12.90 -13.40 -16.32
N LEU A 309 13.17 -12.17 -15.89
CA LEU A 309 13.51 -11.04 -16.74
C LEU A 309 14.90 -10.51 -16.37
N GLU A 310 15.64 -10.06 -17.37
CA GLU A 310 16.99 -9.55 -17.20
C GLU A 310 17.25 -8.41 -18.18
N ILE A 311 17.80 -7.31 -17.70
CA ILE A 311 18.32 -6.22 -18.53
C ILE A 311 19.83 -6.39 -18.58
N ARG A 312 20.41 -6.33 -19.78
CA ARG A 312 21.86 -6.25 -19.99
C ARG A 312 22.23 -4.97 -20.74
N ASP A 313 23.39 -4.41 -20.44
CA ASP A 313 23.93 -3.27 -21.18
C ASP A 313 24.44 -3.67 -22.58
N GLY A 314 25.02 -2.70 -23.30
CA GLY A 314 25.58 -2.91 -24.64
C GLY A 314 26.81 -3.83 -24.68
N ASP A 315 27.46 -4.07 -23.54
CA ASP A 315 28.62 -4.97 -23.41
C ASP A 315 28.19 -6.36 -22.89
N GLY A 316 26.91 -6.54 -22.60
CA GLY A 316 26.31 -7.80 -22.15
C GLY A 316 26.34 -8.01 -20.63
N GLN A 317 26.72 -7.01 -19.84
CA GLN A 317 26.67 -7.08 -18.38
C GLN A 317 25.24 -6.92 -17.88
N THR A 318 24.84 -7.77 -16.92
CA THR A 318 23.53 -7.68 -16.26
C THR A 318 23.42 -6.38 -15.45
N LEU A 319 22.43 -5.55 -15.79
CA LEU A 319 22.12 -4.31 -15.08
C LEU A 319 21.03 -4.49 -14.02
N ALA A 320 19.99 -5.27 -14.33
CA ALA A 320 18.85 -5.49 -13.44
C ALA A 320 18.15 -6.80 -13.75
N THR A 321 17.49 -7.39 -12.76
CA THR A 321 16.71 -8.62 -12.94
C THR A 321 15.36 -8.51 -12.25
N ASN A 322 14.40 -9.33 -12.68
CA ASN A 322 13.16 -9.52 -11.96
C ASN A 322 12.65 -10.96 -12.14
N ARG A 323 11.89 -11.46 -11.18
CA ARG A 323 11.39 -12.83 -11.18
C ARG A 323 9.97 -12.88 -10.65
N TYR A 324 9.18 -13.74 -11.26
CA TYR A 324 7.80 -14.01 -10.88
C TYR A 324 7.63 -15.51 -10.61
N SER A 325 7.01 -15.85 -9.49
CA SER A 325 6.53 -17.21 -9.22
C SER A 325 5.03 -17.26 -9.45
N ARG A 326 4.59 -18.16 -10.33
CA ARG A 326 3.17 -18.40 -10.67
C ARG A 326 2.38 -17.11 -10.96
N PRO A 327 2.87 -16.19 -11.82
CA PRO A 327 2.25 -14.86 -12.01
C PRO A 327 0.79 -14.90 -12.49
N PHE A 328 0.39 -16.00 -13.12
CA PHE A 328 -0.97 -16.19 -13.65
C PHE A 328 -1.86 -17.08 -12.76
N ARG A 329 -1.39 -17.40 -11.56
CA ARG A 329 -2.09 -18.14 -10.50
C ARG A 329 -1.79 -17.46 -9.14
N PRO A 330 -2.27 -16.22 -8.94
CA PRO A 330 -1.95 -15.43 -7.76
C PRO A 330 -2.43 -16.12 -6.48
N LEU A 331 -1.69 -15.92 -5.39
CA LEU A 331 -2.05 -16.40 -4.07
C LEU A 331 -3.42 -15.83 -3.65
N SER A 332 -4.20 -16.66 -2.95
CA SER A 332 -5.50 -16.25 -2.42
C SER A 332 -5.34 -15.55 -1.08
N ARG A 333 -6.20 -14.57 -0.81
CA ARG A 333 -6.21 -13.87 0.49
C ARG A 333 -6.35 -14.88 1.63
N PRO A 334 -5.53 -14.79 2.69
CA PRO A 334 -5.57 -15.73 3.80
C PRO A 334 -6.96 -15.84 4.47
N ARG A 335 -7.30 -17.06 4.91
CA ARG A 335 -8.60 -17.34 5.54
C ARG A 335 -8.76 -16.55 6.83
N GLY A 336 -9.99 -16.14 7.11
CA GLY A 336 -10.33 -15.31 8.27
C GLY A 336 -9.91 -13.84 8.16
N TYR A 337 -9.05 -13.45 7.22
CA TYR A 337 -8.67 -12.05 6.98
C TYR A 337 -9.73 -11.30 6.14
N PRO A 338 -10.06 -10.03 6.46
CA PRO A 338 -9.56 -9.21 7.57
C PRO A 338 -10.40 -9.34 8.86
N TRP A 339 -11.32 -10.29 8.89
CA TRP A 339 -12.47 -10.29 9.80
C TRP A 339 -12.15 -10.73 11.22
N LYS A 340 -11.24 -11.69 11.39
CA LYS A 340 -11.00 -12.35 12.67
C LYS A 340 -9.99 -11.57 13.51
N PHE A 341 -10.38 -11.23 14.73
CA PHE A 341 -9.70 -10.23 15.55
C PHE A 341 -9.69 -10.62 17.03
N ASP A 342 -8.58 -10.34 17.70
CA ASP A 342 -8.45 -10.41 19.16
C ASP A 342 -8.70 -9.02 19.77
N PRO A 343 -9.81 -8.81 20.49
CA PRO A 343 -10.15 -7.50 21.05
C PRO A 343 -9.27 -7.10 22.24
N LYS A 344 -8.61 -8.06 22.90
CA LYS A 344 -7.74 -7.79 24.06
C LYS A 344 -6.39 -7.28 23.60
N LEU A 345 -5.83 -7.88 22.56
CA LEU A 345 -4.53 -7.51 21.99
C LEU A 345 -4.66 -6.49 20.85
N GLY A 346 -5.87 -6.25 20.35
CA GLY A 346 -6.09 -5.30 19.27
C GLY A 346 -5.48 -5.73 17.94
N MET A 347 -5.46 -7.04 17.64
CA MET A 347 -4.77 -7.58 16.45
C MET A 347 -5.60 -8.58 15.65
N LYS A 348 -5.26 -8.75 14.37
CA LYS A 348 -5.81 -9.83 13.54
C LYS A 348 -5.30 -11.18 14.03
N VAL A 349 -6.16 -12.20 13.93
CA VAL A 349 -5.80 -13.60 14.30
C VAL A 349 -6.12 -14.61 13.19
N PHE A 350 -6.50 -14.14 12.00
CA PHE A 350 -6.77 -14.99 10.82
C PHE A 350 -7.78 -16.10 11.13
N ASP A 351 -7.62 -17.32 10.61
CA ASP A 351 -8.61 -18.40 10.73
C ASP A 351 -8.71 -19.03 12.12
N LYS A 352 -8.43 -18.28 13.20
CA LYS A 352 -8.52 -18.76 14.58
C LYS A 352 -9.96 -19.19 14.91
N PRO A 353 -10.18 -20.46 15.30
CA PRO A 353 -11.48 -20.94 15.74
C PRO A 353 -11.98 -20.15 16.95
N GLY A 354 -13.28 -19.84 16.97
CA GLY A 354 -13.90 -19.08 18.07
C GLY A 354 -13.54 -17.59 18.17
N ALA A 355 -12.56 -17.10 17.41
CA ALA A 355 -12.19 -15.69 17.47
C ALA A 355 -13.34 -14.75 17.02
N PRO A 356 -13.55 -13.62 17.72
CA PRO A 356 -14.50 -12.58 17.32
C PRO A 356 -14.29 -12.09 15.89
N SER A 357 -15.37 -11.60 15.29
CA SER A 357 -15.32 -10.96 13.97
C SER A 357 -15.53 -9.45 14.10
N LEU A 358 -14.74 -8.65 13.40
CA LEU A 358 -14.93 -7.19 13.30
C LEU A 358 -16.31 -6.81 12.75
N ALA A 359 -16.91 -7.66 11.90
CA ALA A 359 -18.28 -7.45 11.42
C ALA A 359 -19.34 -7.53 12.53
N ASN A 360 -19.01 -8.05 13.72
CA ASN A 360 -19.89 -8.03 14.89
C ASN A 360 -19.82 -6.70 15.64
N GLN A 361 -18.77 -5.90 15.43
CA GLN A 361 -18.56 -4.63 16.12
C GLN A 361 -19.16 -3.43 15.37
N SER A 362 -19.42 -3.55 14.06
CA SER A 362 -19.75 -2.43 13.16
C SER A 362 -21.21 -2.35 12.66
N GLY A 363 -22.16 -3.11 13.22
CA GLY A 363 -23.53 -3.18 12.67
C GLY A 363 -24.65 -2.71 13.63
N ASN A 364 -25.66 -2.04 13.06
CA ASN A 364 -26.99 -1.85 13.68
C ASN A 364 -27.61 -3.20 14.08
N ALA A 365 -28.52 -3.20 15.07
CA ALA A 365 -29.13 -4.43 15.61
C ALA A 365 -29.74 -5.35 14.53
N ILE A 366 -30.31 -4.78 13.46
CA ILE A 366 -30.88 -5.50 12.32
C ILE A 366 -29.79 -6.21 11.50
N PHE A 367 -28.67 -5.54 11.24
CA PHE A 367 -27.55 -6.11 10.48
C PHE A 367 -26.95 -7.32 11.20
N ARG A 368 -26.89 -7.30 12.53
CA ARG A 368 -26.38 -8.40 13.36
C ARG A 368 -27.20 -9.69 13.25
N GLN A 369 -28.47 -9.61 12.82
CA GLN A 369 -29.35 -10.77 12.62
C GLN A 369 -28.98 -11.58 11.36
N LEU A 370 -28.21 -11.00 10.43
CA LEU A 370 -27.77 -11.71 9.23
C LEU A 370 -26.70 -12.76 9.55
N PRO A 371 -26.67 -13.90 8.84
CA PRO A 371 -25.57 -14.86 8.94
C PRO A 371 -24.21 -14.18 8.74
N LEU A 372 -23.20 -14.58 9.52
CA LEU A 372 -21.89 -13.91 9.53
C LEU A 372 -21.25 -13.86 8.13
N ALA A 373 -21.35 -14.95 7.37
CA ALA A 373 -20.83 -15.03 6.00
C ALA A 373 -21.46 -13.98 5.08
N TRP A 374 -22.78 -13.74 5.21
CA TRP A 374 -23.48 -12.73 4.42
C TRP A 374 -23.07 -11.32 4.81
N ARG A 375 -22.85 -11.08 6.10
CA ARG A 375 -22.33 -9.79 6.58
C ARG A 375 -20.94 -9.49 6.03
N HIS A 376 -20.06 -10.49 5.97
CA HIS A 376 -18.73 -10.34 5.34
C HIS A 376 -18.87 -9.94 3.89
N GLU A 377 -19.63 -10.70 3.09
CA GLU A 377 -19.82 -10.41 1.65
C GLU A 377 -20.48 -9.05 1.41
N LEU A 378 -21.50 -8.67 2.20
CA LEU A 378 -22.19 -7.39 2.07
C LEU A 378 -21.26 -6.22 2.43
N THR A 379 -20.46 -6.36 3.49
CA THR A 379 -19.50 -5.32 3.89
C THR A 379 -18.40 -5.18 2.83
N GLU A 380 -17.88 -6.29 2.30
CA GLU A 380 -16.93 -6.26 1.18
C GLU A 380 -17.55 -5.66 -0.08
N TRP A 381 -18.79 -6.01 -0.40
CA TRP A 381 -19.50 -5.45 -1.55
C TRP A 381 -19.69 -3.95 -1.40
N ALA A 382 -20.06 -3.46 -0.22
CA ALA A 382 -20.21 -2.04 0.09
C ALA A 382 -18.88 -1.29 -0.05
N LEU A 383 -17.79 -1.82 0.52
CA LEU A 383 -16.43 -1.26 0.37
C LEU A 383 -15.95 -1.24 -1.08
N ARG A 384 -16.50 -2.09 -1.94
CA ARG A 384 -16.21 -2.13 -3.39
C ARG A 384 -17.06 -1.17 -4.22
N GLN A 385 -18.14 -0.61 -3.68
CA GLN A 385 -19.00 0.28 -4.44
C GLN A 385 -18.29 1.60 -4.70
N LYS A 386 -18.18 1.97 -5.97
CA LYS A 386 -17.76 3.29 -6.42
C LYS A 386 -18.97 4.20 -6.45
N LEU A 387 -19.37 4.76 -5.32
CA LEU A 387 -20.33 5.84 -5.33
C LEU A 387 -19.56 7.16 -5.52
N PRO A 388 -20.00 8.04 -6.44
CA PRO A 388 -19.48 9.40 -6.52
C PRO A 388 -19.43 10.08 -5.15
N VAL A 389 -18.39 10.87 -4.89
CA VAL A 389 -18.17 11.59 -3.61
C VAL A 389 -19.40 12.42 -3.20
N TRP A 390 -20.13 12.98 -4.16
CA TRP A 390 -21.35 13.75 -3.90
C TRP A 390 -22.46 12.91 -3.24
N LEU A 391 -22.60 11.62 -3.59
CA LEU A 391 -23.59 10.72 -2.96
C LEU A 391 -23.22 10.43 -1.51
N HIS A 392 -21.94 10.21 -1.23
CA HIS A 392 -21.45 10.08 0.15
C HIS A 392 -21.71 11.34 0.97
N SER A 393 -21.48 12.52 0.38
CA SER A 393 -21.71 13.81 1.03
C SER A 393 -23.20 14.10 1.28
N VAL A 394 -24.10 13.65 0.40
CA VAL A 394 -25.55 13.73 0.62
C VAL A 394 -25.99 12.77 1.72
N ALA A 395 -25.54 11.51 1.68
CA ALA A 395 -25.86 10.52 2.70
C ALA A 395 -25.39 10.95 4.10
N ALA A 396 -24.17 11.49 4.20
CA ALA A 396 -23.63 12.03 5.45
C ALA A 396 -24.52 13.14 6.03
N ARG A 397 -24.90 14.13 5.20
CA ARG A 397 -25.77 15.24 5.62
C ARG A 397 -27.16 14.80 6.06
N LEU A 398 -27.73 13.79 5.41
CA LEU A 398 -29.02 13.22 5.82
C LEU A 398 -28.91 12.55 7.18
N ILE A 399 -27.87 11.73 7.40
CA ILE A 399 -27.66 11.05 8.68
C ILE A 399 -27.44 12.06 9.82
N ASP A 400 -26.62 13.09 9.60
CA ASP A 400 -26.40 14.16 10.57
C ASP A 400 -27.68 14.95 10.90
N GLY A 401 -28.58 15.11 9.93
CA GLY A 401 -29.87 15.77 10.10
C GLY A 401 -30.93 14.93 10.82
N PHE A 402 -30.74 13.61 10.92
CA PHE A 402 -31.61 12.70 11.69
C PHE A 402 -31.11 12.45 13.11
N LEU A 403 -29.83 12.73 13.40
CA LEU A 403 -29.18 12.49 14.69
C LEU A 403 -29.06 13.76 15.56
N ASN A 404 -29.29 14.94 14.98
CA ASN A 404 -29.57 16.19 15.70
C ASN A 404 -31.08 16.40 15.79
#